data_AF-A0A0L8GNP7-F1
#
_entry.id   AF-A0A0L8GNP7-F1
#
_cell.length_a   1.000
_cell.length_b   1.000
_cell.length_c   1.000
_cell.angle_alpha   90.00
_cell.angle_beta   90.00
_cell.angle_gamma   90.00
#
_symmetry.space_group_name_H-M   'P 1'
#
loop_
_entity.id
_entity.type
_entity.pdbx_description
1 polymer ?
#
loop_
_entity_poly.entity_id
_entity_poly.type
_entity_poly.pdbx_seq_one_letter_code
_entity_poly.pdbx_strand_id
1 'polypeptide(L)'
;QSTLKASYIWSSVTELSLKKNMKVQNSSDATFTAYLSNIGSRQCLFFDPLRNVIRIRPDFVLKTSSISEICKFVFNDLNENYKFASWLCSQVVIASTNEVVNGVNEHMISNFSGESREYRSSDTIDDKNCHQFPQDFLNNLSRI
;
A
#
# COMPACT_ATOMS: atom_id res chain seq x y z
N GLN A 1 1.67 -19.12 -21.04
CA GLN A 1 1.04 -18.08 -20.20
C GLN A 1 0.00 -17.38 -21.07
N SER A 2 -1.29 -17.68 -20.91
CA SER A 2 -2.37 -17.05 -21.68
C SER A 2 -3.00 -15.94 -20.86
N THR A 3 -2.96 -14.71 -21.37
CA THR A 3 -3.62 -13.54 -20.76
C THR A 3 -5.01 -13.41 -21.37
N LEU A 4 -6.02 -13.00 -20.58
CA LEU A 4 -7.40 -12.75 -21.05
C LEU A 4 -7.48 -11.90 -22.34
N LYS A 5 -6.52 -10.98 -22.54
CA LYS A 5 -6.43 -10.13 -23.73
C LYS A 5 -6.03 -10.85 -25.03
N ALA A 6 -5.60 -12.11 -24.95
CA ALA A 6 -5.24 -12.95 -26.09
C ALA A 6 -6.33 -14.01 -26.39
N SER A 7 -7.46 -13.99 -25.67
CA SER A 7 -8.57 -14.91 -25.90
C SER A 7 -9.38 -14.51 -27.13
N TYR A 8 -9.85 -15.50 -27.88
CA TYR A 8 -10.77 -15.29 -29.02
C TYR A 8 -12.10 -14.63 -28.61
N ILE A 9 -12.46 -14.70 -27.32
CA ILE A 9 -13.69 -14.11 -26.77
C ILE A 9 -13.62 -12.58 -26.73
N TRP A 10 -12.40 -12.00 -26.74
CA TRP A 10 -12.19 -10.56 -26.63
C TRP A 10 -12.75 -9.76 -27.81
N SER A 11 -12.92 -10.37 -28.99
CA SER A 11 -13.59 -9.74 -30.13
C SER A 11 -15.09 -9.51 -29.92
N SER A 12 -15.69 -10.22 -28.95
CA SER A 12 -17.12 -10.15 -28.63
C SER A 12 -17.41 -9.31 -27.39
N VAL A 13 -16.41 -8.66 -26.80
CA VAL A 13 -16.55 -7.87 -25.58
C VAL A 13 -16.63 -6.39 -25.90
N THR A 14 -17.67 -5.73 -25.37
CA THR A 14 -17.81 -4.28 -25.45
C THR A 14 -16.86 -3.60 -24.47
N GLU A 15 -15.94 -2.79 -24.99
CA GLU A 15 -15.06 -1.97 -24.18
C GLU A 15 -15.80 -0.71 -23.68
N LEU A 16 -15.87 -0.55 -22.36
CA LEU A 16 -16.37 0.66 -21.72
C LEU A 16 -15.19 1.41 -21.09
N SER A 17 -14.96 2.64 -21.53
CA SER A 17 -13.88 3.48 -21.02
C SER A 17 -14.40 4.60 -20.12
N LEU A 18 -13.87 4.69 -18.90
CA LEU A 18 -14.09 5.84 -18.03
C LEU A 18 -13.02 6.90 -18.32
N LYS A 19 -13.45 8.14 -18.58
CA LYS A 19 -12.55 9.25 -18.93
C LYS A 19 -12.11 10.08 -17.72
N LYS A 20 -12.73 9.88 -16.55
CA LYS A 20 -12.54 10.72 -15.36
C LYS A 20 -11.90 9.94 -14.22
N ASN A 21 -10.75 10.43 -13.74
CA ASN A 21 -10.08 9.86 -12.57
C ASN A 21 -10.60 10.51 -11.28
N MET A 22 -11.54 9.82 -10.61
CA MET A 22 -12.18 10.33 -9.38
C MET A 22 -11.22 10.46 -8.19
N LYS A 23 -10.14 9.66 -8.13
CA LYS A 23 -9.15 9.72 -7.04
C LYS A 23 -8.37 11.03 -7.04
N VAL A 24 -8.28 11.66 -8.19
CA VAL A 24 -7.47 12.85 -8.42
C VAL A 24 -8.32 14.12 -8.39
N GLN A 25 -9.64 13.99 -8.62
CA GLN A 25 -10.56 15.13 -8.71
C GLN A 25 -10.63 15.97 -7.43
N ASN A 26 -10.46 15.36 -6.26
CA ASN A 26 -10.54 16.04 -4.96
C ASN A 26 -9.14 16.34 -4.37
N SER A 27 -8.07 16.15 -5.13
CA SER A 27 -6.72 16.46 -4.66
C SER A 27 -6.50 17.97 -4.66
N SER A 28 -5.96 18.51 -3.58
CA SER A 28 -5.46 19.88 -3.52
C SER A 28 -4.12 20.06 -4.26
N ASP A 29 -3.43 18.96 -4.61
CA ASP A 29 -2.16 18.98 -5.31
C ASP A 29 -2.37 18.86 -6.82
N ALA A 30 -2.45 20.02 -7.48
CA ALA A 30 -2.55 20.12 -8.93
C ALA A 30 -1.33 19.51 -9.66
N THR A 31 -0.16 19.54 -9.05
CA THR A 31 1.10 19.09 -9.65
C THR A 31 1.17 17.56 -9.68
N PHE A 32 0.82 16.92 -8.58
CA PHE A 32 0.70 15.46 -8.50
C PHE A 32 -0.45 14.94 -9.38
N THR A 33 -1.56 15.66 -9.38
CA THR A 33 -2.73 15.39 -10.23
C THR A 33 -2.37 15.35 -11.72
N ALA A 34 -1.69 16.40 -12.21
CA ALA A 34 -1.25 16.47 -13.60
C ALA A 34 -0.26 15.34 -13.93
N TYR A 35 0.66 15.02 -13.01
CA TYR A 35 1.61 13.93 -13.19
C TYR A 35 0.92 12.56 -13.35
N LEU A 36 -0.04 12.22 -12.48
CA LEU A 36 -0.81 10.97 -12.59
C LEU A 36 -1.65 10.92 -13.87
N SER A 37 -2.24 12.04 -14.28
CA SER A 37 -2.98 12.15 -15.54
C SER A 37 -2.08 11.85 -16.74
N ASN A 38 -0.89 12.45 -16.78
CA ASN A 38 0.08 12.24 -17.85
C ASN A 38 0.58 10.79 -17.91
N ILE A 39 0.71 10.11 -16.76
CA ILE A 39 0.99 8.66 -16.71
C ILE A 39 -0.15 7.87 -17.37
N GLY A 40 -1.40 8.12 -16.96
CA GLY A 40 -2.57 7.41 -17.49
C GLY A 40 -2.80 7.61 -18.99
N SER A 41 -2.53 8.82 -19.48
CA SER A 41 -2.64 9.18 -20.90
C SER A 41 -1.38 8.86 -21.72
N ARG A 42 -0.34 8.27 -21.12
CA ARG A 42 0.95 7.94 -21.77
C ARG A 42 1.70 9.16 -22.33
N GLN A 43 1.48 10.34 -21.76
CA GLN A 43 2.15 11.60 -22.12
C GLN A 43 3.17 12.02 -21.05
N CYS A 44 3.65 11.07 -20.24
CA CYS A 44 4.56 11.35 -19.16
C CYS A 44 5.96 11.70 -19.69
N LEU A 45 6.46 12.89 -19.32
CA LEU A 45 7.81 13.37 -19.68
C LEU A 45 8.94 12.49 -19.11
N PHE A 46 8.64 11.68 -18.09
CA PHE A 46 9.60 10.80 -17.42
C PHE A 46 9.59 9.37 -17.98
N PHE A 47 8.98 9.17 -19.15
CA PHE A 47 9.00 7.88 -19.83
C PHE A 47 10.35 7.60 -20.48
N ASP A 48 10.93 6.44 -20.16
CA ASP A 48 12.14 5.91 -20.79
C ASP A 48 11.72 4.89 -21.87
N PRO A 49 11.75 5.25 -23.16
CA PRO A 49 11.27 4.40 -24.24
C PRO A 49 12.14 3.16 -24.46
N LEU A 50 13.41 3.18 -24.07
CA LEU A 50 14.33 2.04 -24.25
C LEU A 50 14.04 0.94 -23.25
N ARG A 51 13.70 1.31 -22.02
CA ARG A 51 13.42 0.38 -20.92
C ARG A 51 11.93 0.10 -20.74
N ASN A 52 11.06 0.86 -21.44
CA ASN A 52 9.61 0.83 -21.28
C ASN A 52 9.19 1.03 -19.81
N VAL A 53 9.84 1.98 -19.11
CA VAL A 53 9.56 2.31 -17.71
C VAL A 53 9.25 3.79 -17.56
N ILE A 54 8.44 4.13 -16.57
CA ILE A 54 8.20 5.51 -16.14
C ILE A 54 9.11 5.77 -14.96
N ARG A 55 10.00 6.76 -15.08
CA ARG A 55 10.84 7.21 -13.95
C ARG A 55 9.99 8.08 -13.02
N ILE A 56 10.17 7.88 -11.72
CA ILE A 56 9.54 8.75 -10.74
C ILE A 56 10.18 10.13 -10.84
N ARG A 57 9.33 11.15 -10.80
CA ARG A 57 9.71 12.55 -10.68
C ARG A 57 10.74 12.75 -9.55
N PRO A 58 11.91 13.37 -9.79
CA PRO A 58 12.94 13.53 -8.76
C PRO A 58 12.47 14.26 -7.50
N ASP A 59 11.50 15.17 -7.65
CA ASP A 59 10.88 15.91 -6.55
C ASP A 59 9.94 15.07 -5.67
N PHE A 60 9.55 13.88 -6.14
CA PHE A 60 8.79 12.89 -5.35
C PHE A 60 9.69 11.81 -4.74
N VAL A 61 11.00 11.88 -4.96
CA VAL A 61 11.96 10.90 -4.45
C VAL A 61 12.65 11.45 -3.22
N LEU A 62 12.39 10.84 -2.07
CA LEU A 62 13.22 11.03 -0.89
C LEU A 62 14.54 10.25 -1.09
N LYS A 63 15.67 10.96 -1.09
CA LYS A 63 17.00 10.36 -1.28
C LYS A 63 17.52 9.75 0.02
N THR A 64 16.91 8.64 0.43
CA THR A 64 17.37 7.87 1.58
C THR A 64 17.16 6.38 1.34
N SER A 65 18.01 5.56 1.97
CA SER A 65 17.82 4.12 2.12
C SER A 65 17.60 3.72 3.59
N SER A 66 17.54 4.69 4.50
CA SER A 66 17.38 4.47 5.93
C SER A 66 15.91 4.36 6.30
N ILE A 67 15.52 3.22 6.87
CA ILE A 67 14.18 3.01 7.43
C ILE A 67 13.88 4.10 8.48
N SER A 68 14.86 4.48 9.29
CA SER A 68 14.65 5.50 10.33
C SER A 68 14.35 6.88 9.74
N GLU A 69 15.03 7.26 8.64
CA GLU A 69 14.75 8.55 7.98
C GLU A 69 13.39 8.54 7.27
N ILE A 70 13.00 7.42 6.65
CA ILE A 70 11.67 7.24 6.05
C ILE A 70 10.59 7.35 7.13
N CYS A 71 10.76 6.64 8.25
CA CYS A 71 9.81 6.67 9.36
C CYS A 71 9.70 8.08 9.96
N LYS A 72 10.80 8.81 10.15
CA LYS A 72 10.76 10.20 10.62
C LYS A 72 10.07 11.15 9.63
N PHE A 73 10.25 10.91 8.34
CA PHE A 73 9.63 11.72 7.29
C PHE A 73 8.11 11.51 7.24
N VAL A 74 7.65 10.26 7.34
CA VAL A 74 6.21 9.92 7.29
C VAL A 74 5.53 10.19 8.63
N PHE A 75 6.10 9.73 9.73
CA PHE A 75 5.54 9.85 11.07
C PHE A 75 6.18 11.01 11.83
N ASN A 76 6.05 12.22 11.28
CA ASN A 76 6.52 13.42 11.97
C ASN A 76 5.81 13.59 13.32
N ASP A 77 6.54 14.04 14.35
CA ASP A 77 5.97 14.33 15.66
C ASP A 77 5.22 13.13 16.29
N LEU A 78 5.70 11.91 16.04
CA LEU A 78 5.12 10.66 16.54
C LEU A 78 4.78 10.72 18.03
N ASN A 79 5.67 11.28 18.85
CA ASN A 79 5.49 11.39 20.30
C ASN A 79 4.31 12.29 20.71
N GLU A 80 3.95 13.27 19.88
CA GLU A 80 2.85 14.19 20.14
C GLU A 80 1.53 13.60 19.61
N ASN A 81 1.59 12.90 18.47
CA ASN A 81 0.41 12.54 17.71
C ASN A 81 -0.05 11.08 17.84
N TYR A 82 0.76 10.17 18.41
CA TYR A 82 0.42 8.74 18.46
C TYR A 82 -0.88 8.40 19.19
N LYS A 83 -1.39 9.31 20.04
CA LYS A 83 -2.67 9.12 20.74
C LYS A 83 -3.88 9.43 19.86
N PHE A 84 -3.69 10.11 18.73
CA PHE A 84 -4.77 10.47 17.81
C PHE A 84 -4.92 9.42 16.71
N ALA A 85 -5.98 8.62 16.82
CA ALA A 85 -6.28 7.57 15.84
C ALA A 85 -6.41 8.12 14.41
N SER A 86 -7.01 9.31 14.24
CA SER A 86 -7.15 9.95 12.92
C SER A 86 -5.82 10.27 12.25
N TRP A 87 -4.81 10.66 13.04
CA TRP A 87 -3.46 10.93 12.55
C TRP A 87 -2.73 9.61 12.23
N LEU A 88 -2.82 8.60 13.09
CA LEU A 88 -2.22 7.29 12.79
C LEU A 88 -2.78 6.68 11.50
N CYS A 89 -4.10 6.79 11.28
CA CYS A 89 -4.75 6.27 10.08
C CYS A 89 -4.41 7.07 8.80
N SER A 90 -3.87 8.28 8.90
CA SER A 90 -3.45 9.06 7.72
C SER A 90 -2.02 8.79 7.28
N GLN A 91 -1.18 8.24 8.17
CA GLN A 91 0.20 7.89 7.88
C GLN A 91 0.30 6.47 7.34
N VAL A 92 0.99 6.28 6.22
CA VAL A 92 1.18 4.96 5.62
C VAL A 92 2.54 4.84 4.93
N VAL A 93 3.20 3.71 5.15
CA VAL A 93 4.37 3.29 4.38
C VAL A 93 4.00 2.05 3.59
N ILE A 94 4.19 2.08 2.27
CA ILE A 94 3.94 0.95 1.39
C ILE A 94 5.28 0.51 0.80
N ALA A 95 5.58 -0.78 0.88
CA ALA A 95 6.77 -1.37 0.30
C ALA A 95 6.42 -2.54 -0.63
N SER A 96 7.35 -2.92 -1.50
CA SER A 96 7.15 -3.95 -2.52
C SER A 96 7.17 -5.38 -1.98
N THR A 97 7.69 -5.58 -0.76
CA THR A 97 7.90 -6.91 -0.16
C THR A 97 7.54 -6.88 1.33
N ASN A 98 7.09 -8.01 1.85
CA ASN A 98 6.69 -8.12 3.26
C ASN A 98 7.88 -7.99 4.20
N GLU A 99 9.08 -8.41 3.77
CA GLU A 99 10.31 -8.29 4.55
C GLU A 99 10.63 -6.82 4.84
N VAL A 100 10.47 -5.94 3.85
CA VAL A 100 10.67 -4.49 4.04
C VAL A 100 9.56 -3.91 4.91
N VAL A 101 8.31 -4.35 4.72
CA VAL A 101 7.19 -3.92 5.59
C VAL A 101 7.44 -4.31 7.04
N ASN A 102 7.90 -5.53 7.29
CA ASN A 102 8.22 -6.00 8.64
C ASN A 102 9.33 -5.16 9.28
N GLY A 103 10.40 -4.86 8.54
CA GLY A 103 11.47 -3.98 9.04
C GLY A 103 10.98 -2.57 9.40
N VAL A 104 10.06 -2.00 8.62
CA VAL A 104 9.43 -0.72 8.94
C VAL A 104 8.53 -0.83 10.18
N ASN A 105 7.70 -1.87 10.26
CA ASN A 105 6.79 -2.09 11.37
C ASN A 105 7.53 -2.30 12.69
N GLU A 106 8.58 -3.14 12.70
CA GLU A 106 9.43 -3.37 13.86
C GLU A 106 10.11 -2.07 14.32
N HIS A 107 10.64 -1.28 13.37
CA HIS A 107 11.24 0.01 13.68
C HIS A 107 10.20 0.97 14.32
N MET A 108 9.01 1.06 13.74
CA MET A 108 7.95 1.91 14.27
C MET A 108 7.48 1.47 15.66
N ILE A 109 7.23 0.16 15.86
CA ILE A 109 6.82 -0.40 17.16
C ILE A 109 7.85 -0.06 18.24
N SER A 110 9.14 -0.17 17.92
CA SER A 110 10.23 0.16 18.86
C SER A 110 10.31 1.65 19.25
N ASN A 111 9.77 2.54 18.42
CA ASN A 111 9.81 3.98 18.64
C ASN A 111 8.59 4.52 19.42
N PHE A 112 7.52 3.73 19.59
CA PHE A 112 6.39 4.17 20.40
C PHE A 112 6.75 4.15 21.89
N SER A 113 6.41 5.23 22.59
CA SER A 113 6.68 5.38 24.04
C SER A 113 5.73 4.58 24.94
N GLY A 114 5.00 3.60 24.40
CA GLY A 114 4.03 2.78 25.11
C GLY A 114 4.58 1.42 25.53
N GLU A 115 3.85 0.71 26.39
CA GLU A 115 4.21 -0.67 26.72
C GLU A 115 3.95 -1.60 25.53
N SER A 116 4.97 -2.37 25.15
CA SER A 116 4.81 -3.44 24.17
C SER A 116 3.88 -4.53 24.71
N ARG A 117 2.98 -5.01 23.87
CA ARG A 117 2.08 -6.13 24.17
C ARG A 117 2.25 -7.19 23.10
N GLU A 118 2.55 -8.41 23.55
CA GLU A 118 2.57 -9.59 22.69
C GLU A 118 1.17 -10.21 22.66
N TYR A 119 0.60 -10.33 21.47
CA TYR A 119 -0.64 -11.07 21.25
C TYR A 119 -0.30 -12.33 20.47
N ARG A 120 -0.53 -13.50 21.07
CA ARG A 120 -0.31 -14.79 20.42
C ARG A 120 -1.58 -15.22 19.71
N SER A 121 -1.49 -15.54 18.42
CA SER A 121 -2.58 -16.22 17.73
C SER A 121 -2.72 -17.64 18.29
N SER A 122 -3.95 -18.13 18.33
CA SER A 122 -4.23 -19.55 18.54
C SER A 122 -4.67 -20.15 17.22
N ASP A 123 -3.82 -21.00 16.65
CA ASP A 123 -4.10 -21.65 15.37
C ASP A 123 -4.92 -22.95 15.56
N THR A 124 -5.23 -23.30 16.82
CA THR A 124 -5.96 -24.51 17.19
C THR A 124 -7.16 -24.19 18.08
N ILE A 125 -8.27 -24.90 17.84
CA ILE A 125 -9.45 -24.89 18.71
C ILE A 125 -9.27 -25.99 19.76
N ASP A 126 -9.16 -25.62 21.04
CA ASP A 126 -9.21 -26.57 22.16
C ASP A 126 -10.64 -26.67 22.71
N ASP A 127 -11.60 -26.93 21.83
CA ASP A 127 -12.98 -27.20 22.19
C ASP A 127 -13.45 -28.49 21.51
N LYS A 128 -14.16 -29.32 22.27
CA LYS A 128 -14.72 -30.61 21.80
C LYS A 128 -15.81 -30.42 20.74
N ASN A 129 -16.17 -29.17 20.44
CA ASN A 129 -17.12 -28.74 19.39
C ASN A 129 -16.44 -28.17 18.12
N CYS A 130 -15.23 -28.63 17.80
CA CYS A 130 -14.38 -28.24 16.65
C CYS A 130 -15.11 -28.17 15.28
N HIS A 131 -16.30 -28.76 15.12
CA HIS A 131 -17.10 -28.72 13.90
C HIS A 131 -17.85 -27.40 13.63
N GLN A 132 -17.90 -26.46 14.59
CA GLN A 132 -18.66 -25.22 14.43
C GLN A 132 -17.93 -24.10 13.67
N PHE A 133 -16.61 -24.21 13.48
CA PHE A 133 -15.81 -23.16 12.84
C PHE A 133 -14.96 -23.73 11.71
N PRO A 134 -15.29 -23.44 10.43
CA PRO A 134 -14.48 -23.86 9.29
C PRO A 134 -13.07 -23.30 9.39
N GLN A 135 -12.07 -24.08 8.98
CA GLN A 135 -10.66 -23.67 9.00
C GLN A 135 -10.40 -22.37 8.19
N ASP A 136 -11.20 -22.13 7.14
CA ASP A 136 -11.17 -20.89 6.35
C ASP A 136 -11.60 -19.65 7.16
N PHE A 137 -12.45 -19.80 8.17
CA PHE A 137 -12.82 -18.72 9.09
C PHE A 137 -11.64 -18.32 9.98
N LEU A 138 -10.89 -19.30 10.47
CA LEU A 138 -9.71 -19.07 11.31
C LEU A 138 -8.54 -18.47 10.53
N ASN A 139 -8.31 -18.93 9.29
CA ASN A 139 -7.25 -18.42 8.43
C ASN A 139 -7.46 -16.93 8.07
N ASN A 140 -8.70 -16.44 8.06
CA ASN A 140 -8.99 -15.03 7.83
C ASN A 140 -8.69 -14.14 9.06
N LEU A 141 -8.67 -14.70 10.26
CA LEU A 141 -8.27 -13.99 11.49
C LEU A 141 -6.74 -13.91 11.62
N SER A 142 -6.02 -14.90 11.09
CA SER A 142 -4.54 -14.94 11.11
C SER A 142 -3.87 -13.98 10.12
N ARG A 143 -4.64 -13.36 9.22
CA ARG A 143 -4.13 -12.61 8.06
C ARG A 143 -4.31 -11.09 8.16
N ILE A 144 -4.35 -10.57 9.40
CA ILE A 144 -4.34 -9.13 9.68
C ILE A 144 -2.90 -8.65 9.82
#